data_AF-A0A934RVN4-F1
#
_entry.id   AF-A0A934RVN4-F1
#
_cell.length_a   1.000
_cell.length_b   1.000
_cell.length_c   1.000
_cell.angle_alpha   90.00
_cell.angle_beta   90.00
_cell.angle_gamma   90.00
#
_symmetry.space_group_name_H-M   'P 1'
#
loop_
_entity.id
_entity.type
_entity.pdbx_description
1 polymer ?
#
loop_
_entity_poly.entity_id
_entity_poly.type
_entity_poly.pdbx_seq_one_letter_code
_entity_poly.pdbx_strand_id
1 'polypeptide(L)'
;MRGALWMVPFRVLARRWELLDANDPKEPSLEELGIARRVGRLVQGVARRMPFTCNCLPQAIVGKRLLARYGISSELKLGVNDVRAEDFTAHAWLVCGSVYVTGYLSGEGEYKVLD
;
A
#
# COMPACT_ATOMS: atom_id res chain seq x y z
N MET A 1 0.50 26.81 10.60
CA MET A 1 1.84 26.21 10.39
C MET A 1 1.83 25.45 9.06
N ARG A 2 2.06 26.17 7.95
CA ARG A 2 2.18 25.64 6.59
C ARG A 2 3.66 25.77 6.23
N GLY A 3 4.45 24.71 6.37
CA GLY A 3 5.88 24.82 6.10
C GLY A 3 6.67 23.69 6.73
N ALA A 4 6.58 22.49 6.16
CA ALA A 4 7.54 21.41 6.38
C ALA A 4 7.42 20.27 5.36
N LEU A 5 6.42 20.26 4.47
CA LEU A 5 6.18 19.14 3.55
C LEU A 5 6.94 19.24 2.22
N TRP A 6 7.91 20.14 2.09
CA TRP A 6 8.59 20.43 0.81
C TRP A 6 10.11 20.26 0.83
N MET A 7 10.65 19.49 1.79
CA MET A 7 12.10 19.36 1.98
C MET A 7 12.63 17.94 2.00
N VAL A 8 11.80 16.91 1.88
CA VAL A 8 12.31 15.53 1.77
C VAL A 8 12.39 15.18 0.30
N PRO A 9 13.60 15.09 -0.30
CA PRO A 9 13.74 14.69 -1.69
C PRO A 9 13.13 13.31 -1.89
N PHE A 10 12.44 13.11 -3.02
CA PHE A 10 11.87 11.80 -3.38
C PHE A 10 12.87 10.65 -3.20
N ARG A 11 14.16 10.90 -3.44
CA ARG A 11 15.27 9.95 -3.25
C ARG A 11 15.41 9.44 -1.80
N VAL A 12 15.16 10.28 -0.81
CA VAL A 12 15.20 9.89 0.61
C VAL A 12 13.97 9.04 0.97
N LEU A 13 12.82 9.35 0.36
CA LEU A 13 11.63 8.52 0.49
C LEU A 13 11.81 7.16 -0.21
N ALA A 14 12.46 7.13 -1.37
CA ALA A 14 12.78 5.93 -2.14
C ALA A 14 13.79 5.02 -1.40
N ARG A 15 14.84 5.56 -0.77
CA ARG A 15 15.72 4.76 0.10
C ARG A 15 15.00 4.14 1.29
N ARG A 16 14.03 4.85 1.86
CA ARG A 16 13.15 4.29 2.90
C ARG A 16 12.17 3.26 2.35
N TRP A 17 12.00 3.18 1.04
CA TRP A 17 11.17 2.20 0.34
C TRP A 17 11.92 0.89 0.13
N GLU A 18 13.18 0.96 -0.31
CA GLU A 18 14.09 -0.19 -0.40
C GLU A 18 14.22 -0.93 0.95
N LEU A 19 14.25 -0.19 2.07
CA LEU A 19 14.25 -0.76 3.42
C LEU A 19 12.95 -1.49 3.79
N LEU A 20 11.83 -1.19 3.11
CA LEU A 20 10.55 -1.89 3.31
C LEU A 20 10.42 -3.11 2.39
N ASP A 21 11.25 -3.19 1.35
CA ASP A 21 11.35 -4.32 0.41
C ASP A 21 12.45 -5.31 0.79
N ALA A 22 13.29 -4.99 1.79
CA ALA A 22 14.40 -5.81 2.25
C ALA A 22 14.00 -7.13 2.96
N ASN A 23 12.70 -7.44 3.04
CA ASN A 23 12.26 -8.72 3.59
C ASN A 23 12.32 -9.78 2.49
N ASP A 24 13.04 -10.87 2.76
CA ASP A 24 13.05 -12.07 1.92
C ASP A 24 11.60 -12.50 1.63
N PRO A 25 11.22 -12.86 0.38
CA PRO A 25 9.89 -13.37 0.07
C PRO A 25 9.67 -14.72 0.76
N LYS A 26 9.27 -14.64 2.03
CA LYS A 26 8.88 -15.77 2.86
C LYS A 26 7.35 -15.86 2.86
N GLU A 27 6.85 -17.07 2.66
CA GLU A 27 5.43 -17.37 2.79
C GLU A 27 4.96 -16.99 4.21
N PRO A 28 4.00 -16.07 4.38
CA PRO A 28 3.54 -15.65 5.69
C PRO A 28 2.77 -16.78 6.39
N SER A 29 3.04 -16.94 7.68
CA SER A 29 2.29 -17.84 8.57
C SER A 29 0.84 -17.38 8.76
N LEU A 30 -0.01 -18.28 9.24
CA LEU A 30 -1.42 -17.96 9.54
C LEU A 30 -1.58 -16.82 10.55
N GLU A 31 -0.65 -16.71 11.51
CA GLU A 31 -0.63 -15.61 12.48
C GLU A 31 -0.30 -14.28 11.80
N GLU A 32 0.72 -14.25 10.94
CA GLU A 32 1.12 -13.07 10.17
C GLU A 32 0.00 -12.62 9.23
N LEU A 33 -0.69 -13.55 8.57
CA LEU A 33 -1.90 -13.26 7.79
C LEU A 33 -3.02 -12.67 8.66
N GLY A 34 -3.16 -13.13 9.91
CA GLY A 34 -4.07 -12.54 10.90
C GLY A 34 -3.72 -11.09 11.25
N ILE A 35 -2.43 -10.81 11.44
CA ILE A 35 -1.91 -9.45 11.65
C ILE A 35 -2.16 -8.58 10.42
N ALA A 36 -1.87 -9.09 9.21
CA ALA A 36 -2.09 -8.39 7.96
C ALA A 36 -3.54 -7.92 7.79
N ARG A 37 -4.52 -8.80 8.05
CA ARG A 37 -5.95 -8.43 8.04
C ARG A 37 -6.28 -7.34 9.06
N ARG A 38 -5.71 -7.41 10.27
CA ARG A 38 -5.92 -6.39 11.32
C ARG A 38 -5.36 -5.05 10.90
N VAL A 39 -4.13 -5.03 10.37
CA VAL A 39 -3.49 -3.81 9.84
C VAL A 39 -4.36 -3.18 8.76
N GLY A 40 -4.84 -3.97 7.79
CA GLY A 40 -5.73 -3.49 6.74
C GLY A 40 -6.97 -2.78 7.28
N ARG A 41 -7.69 -3.41 8.22
CA ARG A 41 -8.87 -2.82 8.86
C ARG A 41 -8.56 -1.54 9.62
N LEU A 42 -7.42 -1.50 10.33
CA LEU A 42 -6.99 -0.31 11.07
C LEU A 42 -6.68 0.84 10.11
N VAL A 43 -5.89 0.58 9.06
CA VAL A 43 -5.55 1.59 8.06
C VAL A 43 -6.82 2.15 7.40
N GLN A 44 -7.73 1.29 6.98
CA GLN A 44 -8.99 1.72 6.35
C GLN A 44 -9.92 2.44 7.34
N GLY A 45 -9.91 2.05 8.61
CA GLY A 45 -10.64 2.72 9.69
C GLY A 45 -10.10 4.11 10.03
N VAL A 46 -8.77 4.29 9.97
CA VAL A 46 -8.13 5.59 10.16
C VAL A 46 -8.33 6.47 8.94
N ALA A 47 -8.11 5.95 7.73
CA ALA A 47 -8.27 6.68 6.47
C ALA A 47 -9.64 7.38 6.36
N ARG A 48 -10.72 6.72 6.79
CA ARG A 48 -12.08 7.28 6.81
C ARG A 48 -12.30 8.43 7.80
N ARG A 49 -11.40 8.60 8.78
CA ARG A 49 -11.48 9.62 9.83
C ARG A 49 -10.49 10.77 9.62
N MET A 50 -9.64 10.70 8.58
CA MET A 50 -8.66 11.75 8.31
C MET A 50 -9.35 12.98 7.70
N PRO A 51 -8.90 14.20 8.04
CA PRO A 51 -9.46 15.45 7.49
C PRO A 51 -9.01 15.72 6.03
N PHE A 52 -8.38 14.75 5.37
CA PHE A 52 -7.89 14.80 4.00
C PHE A 52 -8.02 13.44 3.33
N THR A 53 -8.06 13.41 2.00
CA THR A 53 -8.29 12.19 1.24
C THR A 53 -7.12 11.22 1.38
N CYS A 54 -7.41 10.03 1.91
CA CYS A 54 -6.47 8.94 2.04
C CYS A 54 -6.85 7.84 1.06
N ASN A 55 -6.42 7.99 -0.19
CA ASN A 55 -6.77 7.10 -1.30
C ASN A 55 -5.97 5.77 -1.21
N CYS A 56 -6.06 4.95 -2.25
CA CYS A 56 -5.41 3.63 -2.34
C CYS A 56 -3.90 3.67 -2.04
N LEU A 57 -3.14 4.57 -2.68
CA LEU A 57 -1.68 4.64 -2.52
C LEU A 57 -1.22 5.02 -1.10
N PRO A 58 -1.71 6.13 -0.48
CA PRO A 58 -1.36 6.45 0.91
C PRO A 58 -1.67 5.30 1.88
N GLN A 59 -2.83 4.64 1.72
CA GLN A 59 -3.19 3.50 2.55
C GLN A 59 -2.21 2.33 2.37
N ALA A 60 -1.83 2.01 1.13
CA ALA A 60 -0.93 0.90 0.83
C ALA A 60 0.50 1.14 1.35
N ILE A 61 1.00 2.39 1.26
CA ILE A 61 2.30 2.77 1.86
C ILE A 61 2.26 2.63 3.39
N VAL A 62 1.18 3.11 4.04
CA VAL A 62 1.04 2.99 5.50
C VAL A 62 0.93 1.53 5.91
N GLY A 63 0.15 0.72 5.20
CA GLY A 63 0.05 -0.72 5.42
C GLY A 63 1.41 -1.41 5.33
N LYS A 64 2.19 -1.16 4.28
CA LYS A 64 3.52 -1.76 4.06
C LYS A 64 4.46 -1.40 5.21
N ARG A 65 4.45 -0.13 5.64
CA ARG A 65 5.23 0.33 6.78
C ARG A 65 4.84 -0.34 8.09
N LEU A 66 3.55 -0.54 8.33
CA LEU A 66 3.08 -1.21 9.53
C LEU A 66 3.47 -2.69 9.53
N LEU A 67 3.35 -3.40 8.40
CA LEU A 67 3.77 -4.80 8.29
C LEU A 67 5.27 -4.98 8.42
N ALA A 68 6.06 -4.11 7.80
CA ALA A 68 7.52 -4.13 7.94
C ALA A 68 7.98 -3.97 9.41
N ARG A 69 7.24 -3.20 10.24
CA ARG A 69 7.52 -3.10 11.68
C ARG A 69 7.27 -4.40 12.45
N TYR A 70 6.42 -5.28 11.94
CA TYR A 70 6.20 -6.63 12.47
C TYR A 70 7.14 -7.67 11.83
N GLY A 71 8.06 -7.27 10.94
CA GLY A 71 8.90 -8.19 10.18
C GLY A 71 8.13 -9.00 9.13
N ILE A 72 6.92 -8.58 8.77
CA ILE A 72 6.03 -9.30 7.85
C ILE A 72 6.30 -8.82 6.42
N SER A 73 6.65 -9.76 5.54
CA SER A 73 6.84 -9.47 4.12
C SER A 73 5.51 -9.13 3.44
N SER A 74 5.52 -8.08 2.61
CA SER A 74 4.35 -7.62 1.86
C SER A 74 4.75 -6.89 0.59
N GLU A 75 3.97 -7.10 -0.46
CA GLU A 75 4.22 -6.60 -1.79
C GLU A 75 3.20 -5.50 -2.12
N LEU A 76 3.71 -4.35 -2.55
CA LEU A 76 2.89 -3.21 -2.95
C LEU A 76 2.79 -3.21 -4.47
N LYS A 77 1.58 -3.44 -4.97
CA LYS A 77 1.29 -3.50 -6.40
C LYS A 77 0.67 -2.19 -6.85
N LEU A 78 1.13 -1.70 -8.00
CA LEU A 78 0.58 -0.55 -8.70
C LEU A 78 -0.02 -1.06 -10.00
N GLY A 79 -1.24 -0.62 -10.30
CA GLY A 79 -1.92 -0.95 -11.54
C GLY A 79 -2.51 0.30 -12.16
N VAL A 80 -2.72 0.25 -13.47
CA VAL A 80 -3.43 1.29 -14.21
C VAL A 80 -4.55 0.63 -15.00
N ASN A 81 -5.70 1.31 -15.07
CA ASN A 81 -6.75 0.93 -16.00
C ASN A 81 -6.76 1.90 -17.19
N ASP A 82 -6.94 1.35 -18.38
CA ASP A 82 -6.94 2.03 -19.67
C ASP A 82 -8.35 1.97 -20.27
N VAL A 83 -9.38 2.35 -19.50
CA VAL A 83 -10.75 2.47 -20.04
C VAL A 83 -10.89 3.86 -20.65
N ARG A 84 -10.36 4.01 -21.86
CA ARG A 84 -10.44 5.22 -22.72
C ARG A 84 -9.66 6.41 -22.15
N ALA A 85 -8.99 7.12 -23.04
CA ALA A 85 -8.00 8.17 -22.77
C ALA A 85 -8.43 9.35 -21.85
N GLU A 86 -9.67 9.36 -21.36
CA GLU A 86 -10.23 10.41 -20.51
C GLU A 86 -10.24 10.02 -19.01
N ASP A 87 -10.14 8.73 -18.65
CA ASP A 87 -10.24 8.25 -17.25
C ASP A 87 -9.03 7.41 -16.80
N PHE A 88 -7.81 7.93 -16.98
CA PHE A 88 -6.59 7.29 -16.48
C PHE A 88 -6.64 7.14 -14.95
N THR A 89 -6.94 5.93 -14.48
CA THR A 89 -7.08 5.63 -13.05
C THR A 89 -5.93 4.74 -12.59
N ALA A 90 -4.99 5.36 -11.86
CA ALA A 90 -3.94 4.62 -11.16
C ALA A 90 -4.47 4.05 -9.84
N HIS A 91 -4.21 2.77 -9.61
CA HIS A 91 -4.60 2.05 -8.41
C HIS A 91 -3.38 1.44 -7.71
N ALA A 92 -3.49 1.31 -6.40
CA ALA A 92 -2.42 0.77 -5.57
C ALA A 92 -3.02 -0.14 -4.49
N TRP A 93 -2.50 -1.36 -4.38
CA TRP A 93 -2.94 -2.30 -3.36
C TRP A 93 -1.75 -3.01 -2.73
N LEU A 94 -1.92 -3.40 -1.48
CA LEU A 94 -0.90 -4.10 -0.70
C LEU A 94 -1.35 -5.53 -0.48
N VAL A 95 -0.47 -6.49 -0.76
CA VAL A 95 -0.70 -7.91 -0.56
C VAL A 95 0.34 -8.50 0.41
N CYS A 96 -0.11 -9.44 1.23
CA CYS A 96 0.73 -10.24 2.12
C CYS A 96 0.30 -11.70 1.94
N GLY A 97 1.07 -12.48 1.18
CA GLY A 97 0.67 -13.81 0.71
C GLY A 97 -0.71 -13.77 0.03
N SER A 98 -1.66 -14.54 0.54
CA SER A 98 -3.03 -14.61 0.04
C SER A 98 -3.97 -13.49 0.54
N VAL A 99 -3.48 -12.53 1.33
CA VAL A 99 -4.30 -11.47 1.93
C VAL A 99 -4.07 -10.13 1.23
N TYR A 100 -5.14 -9.56 0.68
CA TYR A 100 -5.21 -8.14 0.34
C TYR A 100 -5.34 -7.30 1.60
N VAL A 101 -4.30 -6.53 1.90
CA VAL A 101 -4.19 -5.74 3.13
C VAL A 101 -4.92 -4.40 2.96
N THR A 102 -4.70 -3.69 1.85
CA THR A 102 -5.34 -2.40 1.55
C THR A 102 -5.55 -2.26 0.05
N GLY A 103 -6.54 -1.46 -0.35
CA GLY A 103 -6.78 -1.16 -1.77
C GLY A 103 -7.63 -2.19 -2.51
N TYR A 104 -8.31 -3.13 -1.82
CA TYR A 104 -9.13 -4.17 -2.46
C TYR A 104 -10.46 -3.69 -3.08
N LEU A 105 -10.69 -2.38 -3.23
CA LEU A 105 -11.91 -1.88 -3.86
C LEU A 105 -11.61 -1.51 -5.31
N SER A 106 -12.28 -2.24 -6.20
CA SER A 106 -12.40 -2.10 -7.67
C SER A 106 -11.55 -3.12 -8.44
N GLY A 107 -12.21 -4.20 -8.90
CA GLY A 107 -11.87 -4.99 -10.09
C GLY A 107 -10.46 -5.58 -10.23
N GLU A 108 -10.15 -6.71 -9.57
CA GLU A 108 -8.98 -7.54 -9.92
C GLU A 108 -8.94 -7.98 -11.41
N GLY A 109 -10.04 -7.81 -12.16
CA GLY A 109 -10.12 -8.11 -13.59
C GLY A 109 -9.87 -6.95 -14.56
N GLU A 110 -9.58 -5.72 -14.07
CA GLU A 110 -9.60 -4.52 -14.93
C GLU A 110 -8.30 -3.69 -14.92
N TYR A 111 -7.30 -4.01 -14.09
CA TYR A 111 -6.05 -3.24 -14.00
C TYR A 111 -4.87 -4.04 -14.52
N LYS A 112 -4.07 -3.43 -15.40
CA LYS A 112 -2.78 -3.97 -15.82
C LYS A 112 -1.76 -3.60 -14.74
N VAL A 113 -1.14 -4.61 -14.12
CA VAL A 113 -0.04 -4.42 -13.16
C VAL A 113 1.13 -3.78 -13.91
N LEU A 114 1.67 -2.71 -13.32
CA LEU A 114 2.91 -2.10 -13.80
C LEU A 114 4.06 -2.85 -13.10
N ASP A 115 4.73 -3.73 -13.85
CA ASP A 115 5.98 -4.38 -13.44
C ASP A 115 7.17 -3.40 -13.51
#